data_AF-A0A536EB96-F1
#
_entry.id   AF-A0A536EB96-F1
#
_cell.length_a   1.000
_cell.length_b   1.000
_cell.length_c   1.000
_cell.angle_alpha   90.00
_cell.angle_beta   90.00
_cell.angle_gamma   90.00
#
_symmetry.space_group_name_H-M   'P 1'
#
loop_
_entity.id
_entity.type
_entity.pdbx_description
1 polymer ?
#
loop_
_entity_poly.entity_id
_entity_poly.type
_entity_poly.pdbx_seq_one_letter_code
_entity_poly.pdbx_strand_id
1 'polypeptide(L)'
;MIPHDGATLAFTYDGGSTWSTLDGPANPQTVCFSDPAQGWIGTPEGVFIYRNTDLGHNWSKVLQRPDPQPGLPQATLVQCAAPRALWVLFVGGPSAMSHSPYIAYATVDGSTWKAVLKESMSEGQILPGVPAGPDTYPPSFSVVDPQDAVFIGDGPATNVAQCVVASNGGAILRRTGRIDSAPETFAAAFISVTAGWVLTRNAGGDYVIDATADGGYHWSQQLAVPPTSAG
;
A
#
# COMPACT_ATOMS: atom_id res chain seq x y z
N MET A 1 3.76 -7.91 -9.05
CA MET A 1 5.11 -8.46 -8.80
C MET A 1 6.00 -7.29 -8.43
N ILE A 2 6.59 -7.30 -7.23
CA ILE A 2 7.49 -6.23 -6.76
C ILE A 2 8.92 -6.75 -6.95
N PRO A 3 9.84 -6.01 -7.59
CA PRO A 3 11.22 -6.45 -7.75
C PRO A 3 11.88 -6.72 -6.38
N HIS A 4 12.54 -7.86 -6.24
CA HIS A 4 13.28 -8.22 -5.02
C HIS A 4 14.73 -7.77 -5.08
N ASP A 5 15.37 -7.87 -6.25
CA ASP A 5 16.77 -7.49 -6.47
C ASP A 5 16.98 -6.84 -7.85
N GLY A 6 18.03 -6.03 -7.95
CA GLY A 6 18.54 -5.49 -9.22
C GLY A 6 17.70 -4.34 -9.80
N ALA A 7 16.72 -3.84 -9.05
CA ALA A 7 15.97 -2.65 -9.45
C ALA A 7 16.88 -1.41 -9.40
N THR A 8 16.65 -0.49 -10.34
CA THR A 8 17.32 0.81 -10.40
C THR A 8 16.28 1.91 -10.54
N LEU A 9 16.63 3.11 -10.09
CA LEU A 9 15.82 4.28 -10.35
C LEU A 9 16.18 4.84 -11.73
N ALA A 10 15.14 5.21 -12.47
CA ALA A 10 15.30 5.92 -13.73
C ALA A 10 14.33 7.09 -13.80
N PHE A 11 14.73 8.15 -14.48
CA PHE A 11 13.90 9.32 -14.73
C PHE A 11 13.91 9.68 -16.20
N THR A 12 12.91 10.46 -16.60
CA THR A 12 12.73 11.00 -17.94
C THR A 12 12.24 12.44 -17.84
N TYR A 13 12.62 13.27 -18.81
CA TYR A 13 12.12 14.64 -18.97
C TYR A 13 11.28 14.81 -20.24
N ASP A 14 11.13 13.76 -21.05
CA ASP A 14 10.52 13.79 -22.38
C ASP A 14 9.36 12.82 -22.54
N GLY A 15 8.65 12.54 -21.44
CA GLY A 15 7.49 11.66 -21.42
C GLY A 15 7.82 10.18 -21.61
N GLY A 16 9.07 9.77 -21.32
CA GLY A 16 9.51 8.38 -21.40
C GLY A 16 10.11 7.99 -22.74
N SER A 17 10.45 8.97 -23.60
CA SER A 17 11.15 8.70 -24.87
C SER A 17 12.62 8.39 -24.62
N THR A 18 13.25 9.06 -23.64
CA THR A 18 14.59 8.78 -23.15
C THR A 18 14.61 8.66 -21.63
N TRP A 19 15.54 7.84 -21.13
CA TRP A 19 15.68 7.52 -19.72
C TRP A 19 17.12 7.68 -19.27
N SER A 20 17.31 8.21 -18.07
CA SER A 20 18.60 8.27 -17.39
C SER A 20 18.48 7.58 -16.02
N THR A 21 19.52 6.84 -15.63
CA THR A 21 19.58 6.23 -14.31
C THR A 21 19.81 7.28 -13.24
N LEU A 22 19.15 7.12 -12.10
CA LEU A 22 19.35 7.93 -10.91
C LEU A 22 20.04 7.07 -9.85
N ASP A 23 21.09 7.60 -9.23
CA ASP A 23 21.64 6.97 -8.03
C ASP A 23 20.60 6.98 -6.90
N GLY A 24 20.64 5.97 -6.05
CA GLY A 24 19.71 5.89 -4.94
C GLY A 24 19.88 4.68 -4.06
N PRO A 25 18.93 4.47 -3.14
CA PRO A 25 18.90 3.31 -2.27
C PRO A 25 18.88 2.01 -3.09
N ALA A 26 19.55 0.97 -2.60
CA ALA A 26 19.52 -0.33 -3.25
C ALA A 26 18.11 -0.93 -3.27
N ASN A 27 17.79 -1.63 -4.35
CA ASN A 27 16.52 -2.36 -4.55
C ASN A 27 15.26 -1.50 -4.30
N PRO A 28 15.08 -0.38 -5.03
CA PRO A 28 13.84 0.40 -5.00
C PRO A 28 12.65 -0.46 -5.46
N GLN A 29 11.59 -0.46 -4.67
CA GLN A 29 10.39 -1.27 -4.91
C GLN A 29 9.19 -0.45 -5.34
N THR A 30 9.01 0.71 -4.71
CA THR A 30 7.97 1.67 -5.04
C THR A 30 8.53 3.08 -4.94
N VAL A 31 7.99 3.97 -5.77
CA VAL A 31 8.39 5.36 -5.81
C VAL A 31 7.16 6.23 -5.90
N CYS A 32 7.21 7.37 -5.25
CA CYS A 32 6.12 8.32 -5.30
C CYS A 32 6.59 9.76 -5.14
N PHE A 33 6.03 10.66 -5.95
CA PHE A 33 6.31 12.08 -5.94
C PHE A 33 4.98 12.85 -5.93
N SER A 34 4.73 13.63 -4.87
CA SER A 34 3.63 14.60 -4.82
C SER A 34 4.07 16.04 -5.10
N ASP A 35 5.39 16.27 -5.11
CA ASP A 35 6.02 17.55 -5.38
C ASP A 35 7.34 17.31 -6.13
N PRO A 36 7.70 18.10 -7.16
CA PRO A 36 8.98 17.94 -7.87
C PRO A 36 10.21 18.12 -6.98
N ALA A 37 10.09 18.81 -5.84
CA ALA A 37 11.20 19.01 -4.91
C ALA A 37 11.30 17.93 -3.84
N GLN A 38 10.32 17.02 -3.73
CA GLN A 38 10.33 15.96 -2.72
C GLN A 38 9.75 14.64 -3.25
N GLY A 39 10.58 13.60 -3.22
CA GLY A 39 10.21 12.24 -3.61
C GLY A 39 10.35 11.24 -2.47
N TRP A 40 9.68 10.11 -2.59
CA TRP A 40 9.73 9.00 -1.64
C TRP A 40 10.00 7.70 -2.35
N ILE A 41 10.84 6.86 -1.75
CA ILE A 41 11.12 5.52 -2.23
C ILE A 41 10.89 4.53 -1.11
N GLY A 42 10.12 3.48 -1.39
CA GLY A 42 10.08 2.27 -0.59
C GLY A 42 11.13 1.26 -1.07
N THR A 43 11.88 0.69 -0.14
CA THR A 43 12.78 -0.45 -0.34
C THR A 43 12.52 -1.52 0.72
N PRO A 44 13.12 -2.72 0.64
CA PRO A 44 13.02 -3.71 1.72
C PRO A 44 13.54 -3.19 3.07
N GLU A 45 14.41 -2.17 3.09
CA GLU A 45 14.96 -1.62 4.33
C GLU A 45 14.11 -0.50 4.96
N GLY A 46 13.12 0.03 4.24
CA GLY A 46 12.31 1.14 4.72
C GLY A 46 11.96 2.16 3.65
N VAL A 47 11.65 3.37 4.10
CA VAL A 47 11.35 4.52 3.24
C VAL A 47 12.52 5.49 3.26
N PHE A 48 12.92 5.91 2.07
CA PHE A 48 13.89 6.96 1.83
C PHE A 48 13.20 8.18 1.25
N ILE A 49 13.61 9.36 1.71
CA ILE A 49 13.19 10.64 1.15
C ILE A 49 14.27 11.18 0.22
N TYR A 50 13.81 11.74 -0.88
CA TYR A 50 14.59 12.62 -1.74
C TYR A 50 14.14 14.05 -1.57
N ARG A 51 15.11 14.97 -1.48
CA ARG A 51 14.89 16.42 -1.57
C ARG A 51 15.73 16.98 -2.70
N ASN A 52 15.10 17.72 -3.61
CA ASN A 52 15.70 18.27 -4.84
C ASN A 52 16.65 19.45 -4.59
N THR A 53 17.38 19.44 -3.48
CA THR A 53 18.50 20.35 -3.28
C THR A 53 19.73 19.88 -4.06
N ASP A 54 19.84 18.57 -4.37
CA ASP A 54 21.07 17.96 -4.90
C ASP A 54 20.85 16.94 -6.05
N LEU A 55 19.87 17.15 -6.95
CA LEU A 55 19.69 16.35 -8.19
C LEU A 55 19.65 14.81 -8.03
N GLY A 56 19.10 14.31 -6.92
CA GLY A 56 18.97 12.87 -6.65
C GLY A 56 20.15 12.24 -5.94
N HIS A 57 21.16 13.02 -5.54
CA HIS A 57 22.36 12.47 -4.89
C HIS A 57 22.22 12.27 -3.38
N ASN A 58 21.23 12.91 -2.74
CA ASN A 58 21.01 12.82 -1.29
C ASN A 58 19.67 12.15 -0.96
N TRP A 59 19.78 10.86 -0.62
CA TRP A 59 18.68 10.06 -0.09
C TRP A 59 18.92 9.81 1.40
N SER A 60 17.90 10.04 2.22
CA SER A 60 17.96 9.70 3.65
C SER A 60 16.82 8.78 4.05
N LYS A 61 17.14 7.74 4.83
CA LYS A 61 16.15 6.84 5.40
C LYS A 61 15.38 7.59 6.48
N VAL A 62 14.06 7.66 6.34
CA VAL A 62 13.16 8.44 7.22
C VAL A 62 12.19 7.56 8.01
N LEU A 63 11.98 6.32 7.56
CA LEU A 63 11.16 5.34 8.24
C LEU A 63 11.73 3.95 7.96
N GLN A 64 11.68 3.11 8.98
CA GLN A 64 11.91 1.67 8.86
C GLN A 64 10.91 0.96 9.75
N ARG A 65 10.68 -0.34 9.49
CA ARG A 65 9.90 -1.16 10.42
C ARG A 65 10.52 -1.16 11.82
N PRO A 66 9.73 -1.21 12.90
CA PRO A 66 10.26 -1.31 14.27
C PRO A 66 11.07 -2.59 14.50
N ASP A 67 10.79 -3.64 13.73
CA ASP A 67 11.40 -4.96 13.81
C ASP A 67 12.03 -5.36 12.46
N PRO A 68 13.21 -4.82 12.08
CA PRO A 68 13.84 -5.21 10.82
C PRO A 68 14.07 -6.73 10.74
N GLN A 69 13.57 -7.38 9.67
CA GLN A 69 13.64 -8.84 9.50
C GLN A 69 14.52 -9.25 8.31
N PRO A 70 15.85 -9.07 8.40
CA PRO A 70 16.76 -9.33 7.28
C PRO A 70 16.64 -10.79 6.81
N GLY A 71 16.64 -10.98 5.48
CA GLY A 71 16.57 -12.30 4.85
C GLY A 71 15.16 -12.85 4.64
N LEU A 72 14.12 -12.17 5.12
CA LEU A 72 12.73 -12.52 4.77
C LEU A 72 12.22 -11.66 3.61
N PRO A 73 11.37 -12.21 2.71
CA PRO A 73 10.71 -11.43 1.70
C PRO A 73 9.88 -10.31 2.33
N GLN A 74 10.22 -9.06 1.98
CA GLN A 74 9.54 -7.86 2.43
C GLN A 74 9.32 -6.93 1.26
N ALA A 75 8.27 -6.14 1.35
CA ALA A 75 8.09 -5.00 0.47
C ALA A 75 7.61 -3.77 1.23
N THR A 76 8.04 -2.61 0.72
CA THR A 76 7.54 -1.30 1.15
C THR A 76 6.77 -0.69 -0.01
N LEU A 77 5.46 -0.54 0.19
CA LEU A 77 4.59 0.14 -0.76
C LEU A 77 4.37 1.58 -0.32
N VAL A 78 4.55 2.53 -1.23
CA VAL A 78 4.28 3.95 -0.96
C VAL A 78 3.29 4.57 -1.95
N GLN A 79 2.45 5.45 -1.44
CA GLN A 79 1.59 6.34 -2.25
C GLN A 79 1.51 7.72 -1.59
N CYS A 80 1.40 8.77 -2.39
CA CYS A 80 1.42 10.16 -1.95
C CYS A 80 0.17 10.87 -2.41
N ALA A 81 -0.13 11.97 -1.72
CA ALA A 81 -1.10 12.94 -2.18
C ALA A 81 -0.51 14.36 -2.12
N ALA A 82 -0.91 15.18 -3.10
CA ALA A 82 -0.56 16.59 -3.13
C ALA A 82 -1.39 17.38 -2.10
N PRO A 83 -0.83 18.44 -1.48
CA PRO A 83 0.52 18.96 -1.73
C PRO A 83 1.61 18.21 -0.97
N ARG A 84 1.30 17.61 0.18
CA ARG A 84 2.26 16.90 1.04
C ARG A 84 1.58 15.82 1.87
N ALA A 85 1.73 14.57 1.48
CA ALA A 85 1.47 13.41 2.30
C ALA A 85 2.19 12.20 1.71
N LEU A 86 2.48 11.24 2.57
CA LEU A 86 2.95 9.92 2.20
C LEU A 86 2.25 8.90 3.10
N TRP A 87 1.70 7.87 2.48
CA TRP A 87 1.21 6.68 3.14
C TRP A 87 2.08 5.50 2.72
N VAL A 88 2.36 4.65 3.70
CA VAL A 88 3.30 3.54 3.58
C VAL A 88 2.60 2.28 4.04
N LEU A 89 2.75 1.19 3.30
CA LEU A 89 2.38 -0.15 3.74
C LEU A 89 3.63 -1.03 3.70
N PHE A 90 4.12 -1.40 4.88
CA PHE A 90 5.10 -2.46 5.02
C PHE A 90 4.39 -3.80 4.95
N VAL A 91 4.87 -4.71 4.12
CA VAL A 91 4.32 -6.07 3.97
C VAL A 91 5.43 -7.11 4.03
N GLY A 92 5.06 -8.32 4.47
CA GLY A 92 5.99 -9.44 4.57
C GLY A 92 6.57 -9.61 5.99
N GLY A 93 7.37 -10.66 6.15
CA GLY A 93 7.73 -11.24 7.44
C GLY A 93 7.18 -12.66 7.62
N PRO A 94 7.33 -13.27 8.81
CA PRO A 94 6.93 -14.64 9.08
C PRO A 94 5.41 -14.76 8.99
N SER A 95 4.96 -15.42 7.92
CA SER A 95 3.55 -15.71 7.72
C SER A 95 3.25 -17.13 8.19
N ALA A 96 2.25 -17.27 9.07
CA ALA A 96 1.86 -18.54 9.64
C ALA A 96 0.40 -18.50 10.08
N MET A 97 -0.23 -19.67 10.20
CA MET A 97 -1.59 -19.81 10.72
C MET A 97 -2.62 -18.91 10.03
N SER A 98 -2.48 -18.70 8.71
CA SER A 98 -3.37 -17.82 7.93
C SER A 98 -3.28 -16.32 8.25
N HIS A 99 -2.13 -15.86 8.77
CA HIS A 99 -1.80 -14.45 8.93
C HIS A 99 -0.53 -14.10 8.17
N SER A 100 -0.53 -12.91 7.55
CA SER A 100 0.64 -12.37 6.89
C SER A 100 0.91 -10.95 7.38
N PRO A 101 2.13 -10.63 7.85
CA PRO A 101 2.35 -9.39 8.57
C PRO A 101 2.29 -8.14 7.68
N TYR A 102 1.69 -7.08 8.21
CA TYR A 102 1.71 -5.75 7.59
C TYR A 102 1.51 -4.62 8.59
N ILE A 103 2.07 -3.45 8.29
CA ILE A 103 1.92 -2.22 9.07
C ILE A 103 1.74 -1.04 8.13
N ALA A 104 0.70 -0.24 8.35
CA ALA A 104 0.46 1.00 7.62
C ALA A 104 0.89 2.23 8.43
N TYR A 105 1.59 3.17 7.78
CA TYR A 105 1.98 4.45 8.34
C TYR A 105 1.51 5.62 7.47
N ALA A 106 1.30 6.78 8.09
CA ALA A 106 1.04 8.05 7.42
C ALA A 106 1.99 9.14 7.93
N THR A 107 2.38 10.05 7.04
CA THR A 107 3.13 11.27 7.37
C THR A 107 2.78 12.39 6.40
N VAL A 108 3.03 13.63 6.83
CA VAL A 108 2.97 14.81 5.96
C VAL A 108 4.35 15.11 5.35
N ASP A 109 5.43 14.92 6.11
CA ASP A 109 6.76 15.43 5.79
C ASP A 109 7.93 14.48 6.08
N GLY A 110 7.64 13.27 6.57
CA GLY A 110 8.62 12.24 6.92
C GLY A 110 9.37 12.47 8.22
N SER A 111 9.05 13.54 8.97
CA SER A 111 9.62 13.80 10.29
C SER A 111 8.78 13.20 11.41
N THR A 112 7.46 13.19 11.23
CA THR A 112 6.50 12.65 12.20
C THR A 112 5.62 11.61 11.53
N TRP A 113 5.43 10.48 12.21
CA TRP A 113 4.76 9.32 11.64
C TRP A 113 3.63 8.83 12.53
N LYS A 114 2.49 8.55 11.92
CA LYS A 114 1.37 7.88 12.56
C LYS A 114 1.35 6.42 12.13
N ALA A 115 1.45 5.49 13.07
CA ALA A 115 1.04 4.11 12.83
C ALA A 115 -0.49 4.07 12.74
N VAL A 116 -1.01 3.72 11.58
CA VAL A 116 -2.44 3.83 11.23
C VAL A 116 -3.17 2.55 11.60
N LEU A 117 -2.69 1.43 11.07
CA LEU A 117 -3.25 0.10 11.28
C LEU A 117 -2.18 -0.97 11.06
N LYS A 118 -2.46 -2.18 11.53
CA LYS A 118 -1.55 -3.33 11.42
C LYS A 118 -2.30 -4.64 11.37
N GLU A 119 -1.63 -5.71 10.96
CA GLU A 119 -2.14 -7.06 11.19
C GLU A 119 -2.22 -7.32 12.70
N SER A 120 -3.33 -7.86 13.19
CA SER A 120 -3.60 -7.91 14.63
C SER A 120 -2.69 -8.90 15.37
N MET A 121 -2.49 -10.09 14.80
CA MET A 121 -1.84 -11.21 15.48
C MET A 121 -0.31 -11.07 15.47
N SER A 122 0.27 -10.95 14.28
CA SER A 122 1.72 -10.88 14.04
C SER A 122 2.34 -9.60 14.60
N GLU A 123 1.68 -8.46 14.45
CA GLU A 123 2.23 -7.16 14.83
C GLU A 123 1.73 -6.68 16.21
N GLY A 124 0.93 -7.50 16.90
CA GLY A 124 0.27 -7.18 18.18
C GLY A 124 1.21 -6.70 19.27
N GLN A 125 2.31 -7.43 19.44
CA GLN A 125 3.31 -7.14 20.46
C GLN A 125 4.26 -6.01 20.05
N ILE A 126 4.51 -5.85 18.75
CA ILE A 126 5.43 -4.83 18.21
C ILE A 126 4.81 -3.44 18.30
N LEU A 127 3.51 -3.33 18.00
CA LEU A 127 2.78 -2.07 17.96
C LEU A 127 1.49 -2.14 18.81
N PRO A 128 1.63 -2.16 20.15
CA PRO A 128 0.47 -2.16 21.04
C PRO A 128 -0.31 -0.86 20.87
N GLY A 129 -1.65 -0.98 20.82
CA GLY A 129 -2.55 0.18 20.69
C GLY A 129 -2.73 0.72 19.28
N VAL A 130 -1.99 0.20 18.28
CA VAL A 130 -2.30 0.48 16.88
C VAL A 130 -3.50 -0.37 16.44
N PRO A 131 -4.53 0.23 15.83
CA PRO A 131 -5.73 -0.49 15.42
C PRO A 131 -5.46 -1.67 14.48
N ALA A 132 -6.34 -2.66 14.52
CA ALA A 132 -6.40 -3.73 13.55
C ALA A 132 -6.67 -3.18 12.15
N GLY A 133 -5.98 -3.73 11.14
CA GLY A 133 -6.29 -3.51 9.73
C GLY A 133 -7.57 -4.23 9.29
N PRO A 134 -7.89 -4.17 7.98
CA PRO A 134 -9.11 -4.74 7.43
C PRO A 134 -9.23 -6.26 7.64
N ASP A 135 -8.18 -7.05 7.44
CA ASP A 135 -8.20 -8.52 7.62
C ASP A 135 -6.78 -9.08 7.84
N THR A 136 -6.54 -10.39 7.74
CA THR A 136 -5.29 -11.05 8.17
C THR A 136 -4.16 -11.00 7.13
N TYR A 137 -4.43 -10.67 5.87
CA TYR A 137 -3.43 -10.48 4.82
C TYR A 137 -3.25 -8.99 4.49
N PRO A 138 -2.08 -8.59 3.93
CA PRO A 138 -1.83 -7.22 3.53
C PRO A 138 -2.92 -6.65 2.62
N PRO A 139 -3.50 -5.48 2.95
CA PRO A 139 -4.56 -4.91 2.13
C PRO A 139 -4.02 -4.31 0.83
N SER A 140 -4.86 -4.34 -0.20
CA SER A 140 -4.80 -3.34 -1.27
C SER A 140 -5.12 -1.97 -0.67
N PHE A 141 -4.38 -0.91 -1.03
CA PHE A 141 -4.67 0.44 -0.53
C PHE A 141 -4.55 1.51 -1.61
N SER A 142 -5.33 2.56 -1.43
CA SER A 142 -5.35 3.75 -2.28
C SER A 142 -5.36 5.00 -1.41
N VAL A 143 -4.36 5.86 -1.58
CA VAL A 143 -4.37 7.21 -1.03
C VAL A 143 -5.30 8.07 -1.87
N VAL A 144 -6.21 8.78 -1.20
CA VAL A 144 -7.20 9.63 -1.86
C VAL A 144 -6.72 11.08 -1.87
N ASP A 145 -6.30 11.57 -0.71
CA ASP A 145 -5.81 12.93 -0.51
C ASP A 145 -4.84 12.96 0.70
N PRO A 146 -4.31 14.14 1.12
CA PRO A 146 -3.36 14.19 2.22
C PRO A 146 -3.84 13.64 3.56
N GLN A 147 -5.15 13.60 3.79
CA GLN A 147 -5.75 13.18 5.05
C GLN A 147 -6.37 11.79 4.98
N ASP A 148 -6.75 11.34 3.78
CA ASP A 148 -7.58 10.16 3.58
C ASP A 148 -6.92 9.08 2.72
N ALA A 149 -7.07 7.83 3.16
CA ALA A 149 -6.69 6.63 2.42
C ALA A 149 -7.72 5.51 2.66
N VAL A 150 -7.87 4.61 1.68
CA VAL A 150 -8.77 3.46 1.76
C VAL A 150 -7.96 2.18 1.70
N PHE A 151 -8.26 1.24 2.60
CA PHE A 151 -7.64 -0.07 2.70
C PHE A 151 -8.70 -1.15 2.50
N ILE A 152 -8.44 -2.06 1.59
CA ILE A 152 -9.30 -3.20 1.28
C ILE A 152 -8.48 -4.46 1.52
N GLY A 153 -8.82 -5.19 2.58
CA GLY A 153 -8.06 -6.37 2.99
C GLY A 153 -8.89 -7.64 2.91
N ASP A 154 -8.20 -8.72 2.60
CA ASP A 154 -8.71 -10.07 2.54
C ASP A 154 -7.98 -10.98 3.54
N GLY A 155 -8.51 -12.19 3.71
CA GLY A 155 -7.90 -13.23 4.51
C GLY A 155 -8.48 -14.60 4.13
N PRO A 156 -7.68 -15.68 4.16
CA PRO A 156 -8.12 -17.00 3.70
C PRO A 156 -9.24 -17.61 4.55
N ALA A 157 -9.56 -17.01 5.70
CA ALA A 157 -10.61 -17.47 6.60
C ALA A 157 -12.00 -16.84 6.33
N THR A 158 -12.07 -15.71 5.62
CA THR A 158 -13.28 -14.87 5.59
C THR A 158 -14.00 -14.91 4.24
N ASN A 159 -13.30 -15.21 3.13
CA ASN A 159 -13.85 -15.22 1.76
C ASN A 159 -14.56 -13.90 1.37
N VAL A 160 -14.10 -12.79 1.95
CA VAL A 160 -14.61 -11.45 1.71
C VAL A 160 -13.44 -10.47 1.71
N ALA A 161 -13.62 -9.34 1.02
CA ALA A 161 -12.69 -8.22 1.11
C ALA A 161 -13.30 -7.10 1.96
N GLN A 162 -12.75 -6.84 3.14
CA GLN A 162 -13.24 -5.83 4.08
C GLN A 162 -12.70 -4.44 3.76
N CYS A 163 -13.56 -3.42 3.86
CA CYS A 163 -13.18 -2.01 3.62
C CYS A 163 -12.96 -1.23 4.92
N VAL A 164 -11.83 -0.53 5.00
CA VAL A 164 -11.49 0.45 6.04
C VAL A 164 -11.12 1.78 5.38
N VAL A 165 -11.82 2.85 5.75
CA VAL A 165 -11.44 4.22 5.40
C VAL A 165 -10.67 4.82 6.56
N ALA A 166 -9.44 5.26 6.30
CA ALA A 166 -8.60 6.00 7.23
C ALA A 166 -8.69 7.49 6.91
N SER A 167 -8.96 8.31 7.93
CA SER A 167 -9.13 9.76 7.79
C SER A 167 -8.34 10.52 8.85
N ASN A 168 -8.18 11.84 8.62
CA ASN A 168 -7.43 12.74 9.50
C ASN A 168 -6.00 12.24 9.73
N GLY A 169 -5.29 11.94 8.64
CA GLY A 169 -3.92 11.38 8.68
C GLY A 169 -3.87 10.00 9.33
N GLY A 170 -4.97 9.25 9.27
CA GLY A 170 -5.10 7.92 9.87
C GLY A 170 -5.39 7.92 11.37
N ALA A 171 -5.79 9.07 11.94
CA ALA A 171 -6.24 9.14 13.33
C ALA A 171 -7.65 8.55 13.53
N ILE A 172 -8.49 8.55 12.48
CA ILE A 172 -9.85 8.03 12.52
C ILE A 172 -9.93 6.87 11.53
N LEU A 173 -10.43 5.71 11.98
CA LEU A 173 -10.70 4.56 11.11
C LEU A 173 -12.19 4.27 11.11
N ARG A 174 -12.77 4.18 9.91
CA ARG A 174 -14.16 3.78 9.69
C ARG A 174 -14.19 2.46 8.92
N ARG A 175 -14.66 1.41 9.59
CA ARG A 175 -15.02 0.14 8.93
C ARG A 175 -16.36 0.31 8.23
N THR A 176 -16.43 -0.07 6.96
CA THR A 176 -17.65 0.04 6.15
C THR A 176 -18.15 -1.36 5.79
N GLY A 177 -18.65 -1.56 4.57
CA GLY A 177 -19.08 -2.86 4.06
C GLY A 177 -17.91 -3.73 3.61
N ARG A 178 -18.23 -4.71 2.78
CA ARG A 178 -17.30 -5.69 2.24
C ARG A 178 -17.73 -6.14 0.85
N ILE A 179 -16.80 -6.69 0.09
CA ILE A 179 -17.08 -7.42 -1.14
C ILE A 179 -17.25 -8.89 -0.76
N ASP A 180 -18.44 -9.44 -0.97
CA ASP A 180 -18.70 -10.86 -0.72
C ASP A 180 -18.05 -11.74 -1.81
N SER A 181 -17.67 -12.97 -1.47
CA SER A 181 -17.03 -13.92 -2.40
C SER A 181 -15.72 -13.40 -3.01
N ALA A 182 -14.95 -12.57 -2.28
CA ALA A 182 -13.67 -12.01 -2.71
C ALA A 182 -12.53 -12.46 -1.76
N PRO A 183 -12.02 -13.70 -1.89
CA PRO A 183 -10.96 -14.23 -1.04
C PRO A 183 -9.58 -13.61 -1.24
N GLU A 184 -9.34 -12.87 -2.34
CA GLU A 184 -8.05 -12.24 -2.65
C GLU A 184 -8.26 -10.85 -3.25
N THR A 185 -7.45 -9.87 -2.84
CA THR A 185 -7.37 -8.54 -3.46
C THR A 185 -5.99 -8.31 -4.08
N PHE A 186 -5.95 -7.53 -5.16
CA PHE A 186 -4.69 -7.26 -5.88
C PHE A 186 -4.35 -5.77 -5.98
N ALA A 187 -5.36 -4.92 -6.13
CA ALA A 187 -5.18 -3.49 -6.24
C ALA A 187 -6.47 -2.75 -5.88
N ALA A 188 -6.32 -1.51 -5.42
CA ALA A 188 -7.43 -0.59 -5.20
C ALA A 188 -7.09 0.76 -5.83
N ALA A 189 -8.10 1.44 -6.37
CA ALA A 189 -7.99 2.78 -6.91
C ALA A 189 -9.22 3.60 -6.52
N PHE A 190 -9.02 4.63 -5.70
CA PHE A 190 -10.08 5.51 -5.24
C PHE A 190 -9.82 6.94 -5.69
N ILE A 191 -10.88 7.59 -6.20
CA ILE A 191 -10.85 8.99 -6.62
C ILE A 191 -11.43 9.92 -5.54
N SER A 192 -12.10 9.34 -4.55
CA SER A 192 -12.60 10.00 -3.34
C SER A 192 -12.80 8.93 -2.27
N VAL A 193 -13.04 9.33 -1.01
CA VAL A 193 -13.40 8.39 0.05
C VAL A 193 -14.75 7.68 -0.17
N THR A 194 -15.55 8.10 -1.15
CA THR A 194 -16.84 7.48 -1.49
C THR A 194 -16.81 6.66 -2.77
N ALA A 195 -15.91 6.95 -3.72
CA ALA A 195 -15.91 6.34 -5.05
C ALA A 195 -14.56 5.72 -5.40
N GLY A 196 -14.59 4.44 -5.76
CA GLY A 196 -13.40 3.69 -6.13
C GLY A 196 -13.67 2.28 -6.62
N TRP A 197 -12.59 1.60 -6.99
CA TRP A 197 -12.59 0.27 -7.57
C TRP A 197 -11.55 -0.61 -6.88
N VAL A 198 -11.83 -1.91 -6.85
CA VAL A 198 -10.93 -2.95 -6.35
C VAL A 198 -10.85 -4.06 -7.37
N LEU A 199 -9.63 -4.54 -7.63
CA LEU A 199 -9.39 -5.76 -8.38
C LEU A 199 -9.32 -6.91 -7.38
N THR A 200 -10.25 -7.86 -7.49
CA THR A 200 -10.38 -9.03 -6.62
C THR A 200 -10.26 -10.32 -7.43
N ARG A 201 -10.03 -11.43 -6.74
CA ARG A 201 -10.36 -12.77 -7.26
C ARG A 201 -11.61 -13.25 -6.57
N ASN A 202 -12.59 -13.77 -7.30
CA ASN A 202 -13.76 -14.38 -6.68
C ASN A 202 -13.51 -15.85 -6.29
N ALA A 203 -14.41 -16.44 -5.50
CA ALA A 203 -14.32 -17.86 -5.10
C ALA A 203 -14.41 -18.85 -6.27
N GLY A 204 -14.99 -18.44 -7.42
CA GLY A 204 -14.99 -19.21 -8.66
C GLY A 204 -13.67 -19.15 -9.43
N GLY A 205 -12.77 -18.26 -9.04
CA GLY A 205 -11.44 -18.07 -9.62
C GLY A 205 -11.34 -16.93 -10.64
N ASP A 206 -12.44 -16.25 -10.97
CA ASP A 206 -12.44 -15.12 -11.90
C ASP A 206 -11.76 -13.89 -11.29
N TYR A 207 -11.14 -13.08 -12.14
CA TYR A 207 -10.70 -11.74 -11.79
C TYR A 207 -11.86 -10.77 -11.95
N VAL A 208 -12.17 -10.03 -10.88
CA VAL A 208 -13.35 -9.18 -10.81
C VAL A 208 -12.94 -7.74 -10.49
N ILE A 209 -13.55 -6.78 -11.19
CA ILE A 209 -13.49 -5.37 -10.80
C ILE A 209 -14.80 -5.04 -10.08
N ASP A 210 -14.68 -4.74 -8.79
CA ASP A 210 -15.79 -4.28 -7.95
C ASP A 210 -15.69 -2.77 -7.75
N ALA A 211 -16.84 -2.08 -7.76
CA ALA A 211 -16.91 -0.63 -7.59
C ALA A 211 -17.83 -0.24 -6.43
N THR A 212 -17.48 0.84 -5.75
CA THR A 212 -18.32 1.50 -4.76
C THR A 212 -18.53 2.97 -5.13
N ALA A 213 -19.67 3.53 -4.71
CA ALA A 213 -20.01 4.95 -4.86
C ALA A 213 -20.46 5.60 -3.54
N ASP A 214 -20.38 4.86 -2.43
CA ASP A 214 -20.78 5.33 -1.09
C ASP A 214 -19.73 5.11 0.00
N GLY A 215 -18.49 4.78 -0.39
CA GLY A 215 -17.36 4.63 0.53
C GLY A 215 -17.20 3.21 1.05
N GLY A 216 -17.62 2.25 0.24
CA GLY A 216 -17.48 0.82 0.51
C GLY A 216 -18.59 0.24 1.37
N TYR A 217 -19.71 0.95 1.60
CA TYR A 217 -20.88 0.36 2.24
C TYR A 217 -21.57 -0.63 1.30
N HIS A 218 -21.63 -0.30 0.00
CA HIS A 218 -22.10 -1.21 -1.04
C HIS A 218 -21.09 -1.32 -2.16
N TRP A 219 -21.03 -2.53 -2.74
CA TRP A 219 -20.13 -2.90 -3.82
C TRP A 219 -20.92 -3.53 -4.97
N SER A 220 -20.50 -3.22 -6.20
CA SER A 220 -21.09 -3.78 -7.41
C SER A 220 -20.00 -4.24 -8.37
N GLN A 221 -20.11 -5.48 -8.82
CA GLN A 221 -19.27 -6.01 -9.89
C GLN A 221 -19.50 -5.20 -11.18
N GLN A 222 -18.41 -4.71 -11.77
CA GLN A 222 -18.39 -4.00 -13.05
C GLN A 222 -17.89 -4.90 -14.19
N LEU A 223 -16.95 -5.80 -13.87
CA LEU A 223 -16.34 -6.72 -14.84
C LEU A 223 -15.97 -8.02 -14.12
N ALA A 224 -16.15 -9.15 -14.80
CA ALA A 224 -15.58 -10.44 -14.40
C ALA A 224 -14.90 -11.09 -15.61
N VAL A 225 -13.68 -11.57 -15.41
CA VAL A 225 -12.89 -12.25 -16.43
C VAL A 225 -12.45 -13.60 -15.88
N PRO A 226 -12.84 -14.72 -16.52
CA PRO A 226 -12.38 -16.04 -16.12
C PRO A 226 -10.86 -16.13 -16.16
N PRO A 227 -10.24 -16.94 -15.29
CA PRO A 227 -8.81 -17.20 -15.40
C PRO A 227 -8.55 -17.84 -16.76
N THR A 228 -7.68 -17.25 -17.56
CA THR A 228 -7.22 -17.90 -18.80
C THR A 228 -6.54 -19.21 -18.38
N SER A 229 -7.05 -20.35 -18.85
CA SER A 229 -6.35 -21.63 -18.67
C SER A 229 -4.93 -21.45 -19.18
N ALA A 230 -3.94 -21.67 -18.32
CA ALA A 230 -2.56 -21.76 -18.77
C ALA A 230 -2.50 -22.87 -19.82
N GLY A 231 -2.21 -22.50 -21.07
CA GLY A 231 -1.86 -23.45 -22.11
C GLY A 231 -0.48 -24.03 -21.89
#